data_AF-A0A8J3E1J2-F1
#
_entry.id   AF-A0A8J3E1J2-F1
#
_cell.length_a   1.000
_cell.length_b   1.000
_cell.length_c   1.000
_cell.angle_alpha   90.00
_cell.angle_beta   90.00
_cell.angle_gamma   90.00
#
_symmetry.space_group_name_H-M   'P 1'
#
loop_
_entity.id
_entity.type
_entity.pdbx_description
1 polymer ?
#
loop_
_entity_poly.entity_id
_entity_poly.type
_entity_poly.pdbx_seq_one_letter_code
_entity_poly.pdbx_strand_id
1 'polypeptide(L)' 'MTAENEIRQALIDELKRQAEIAPDRLKVGTAGDKLTLDGQVDVDALVMVVMGSLAGGP' A
#
# COMPACT_ATOMS: atom_id res chain seq x y z
N MET A 1 3.32 -17.40 -6.30
CA MET A 1 3.40 -16.25 -5.39
C MET A 1 2.97 -16.72 -4.00
N THR A 2 3.48 -16.13 -2.93
CA THR A 2 3.01 -16.41 -1.56
C THR A 2 1.99 -15.35 -1.17
N ALA A 3 1.03 -15.71 -0.29
CA ALA A 3 0.07 -14.74 0.25
C ALA A 3 0.76 -13.52 0.89
N GLU A 4 1.93 -13.73 1.52
CA GLU A 4 2.75 -12.63 2.05
C GLU A 4 3.20 -11.64 0.96
N ASN A 5 3.65 -12.15 -0.19
CA ASN A 5 4.09 -11.30 -1.30
C ASN A 5 2.92 -10.57 -1.96
N GLU A 6 1.74 -11.19 -2.02
CA GLU A 6 0.52 -10.56 -2.53
C GLU A 6 0.05 -9.43 -1.63
N ILE A 7 0.02 -9.65 -0.31
CA ILE A 7 -0.32 -8.61 0.68
C ILE A 7 0.70 -7.47 0.63
N ARG A 8 1.99 -7.78 0.55
CA ARG A 8 3.06 -6.78 0.42
C ARG A 8 2.85 -5.91 -0.83
N GLN A 9 2.58 -6.54 -1.97
CA GLN A 9 2.37 -5.83 -3.23
C GLN A 9 1.13 -4.94 -3.16
N ALA A 10 0.01 -5.46 -2.64
CA ALA A 10 -1.23 -4.72 -2.49
C ALA A 10 -1.07 -3.49 -1.58
N LEU A 11 -0.30 -3.61 -0.48
CA LEU A 11 0.04 -2.48 0.38
C LEU A 11 0.86 -1.41 -0.34
N ILE A 12 1.89 -1.81 -1.11
CA ILE A 12 2.72 -0.87 -1.87
C ILE A 12 1.88 -0.15 -2.92
N ASP A 13 1.02 -0.87 -3.62
CA ASP A 13 0.19 -0.32 -4.69
C ASP A 13 -0.83 0.67 -4.13
N GLU A 14 -1.45 0.37 -2.98
CA GLU A 14 -2.38 1.29 -2.33
C GLU A 14 -1.68 2.56 -1.82
N LEU A 15 -0.49 2.45 -1.22
CA LEU A 15 0.29 3.63 -0.79
C LEU A 15 0.66 4.51 -1.98
N LYS A 16 1.05 3.93 -3.11
CA LYS A 16 1.32 4.66 -4.34
C LYS A 16 0.06 5.33 -4.89
N ARG A 17 -1.08 4.62 -4.91
CA ARG A 17 -2.37 5.16 -5.33
C ARG A 17 -2.77 6.38 -4.49
N GLN A 18 -2.60 6.32 -3.18
CA GLN A 18 -2.88 7.46 -2.29
C GLN A 18 -1.98 8.67 -2.61
N ALA A 19 -0.70 8.42 -2.88
CA ALA A 19 0.24 9.47 -3.29
C ALA A 19 -0.11 10.06 -4.67
N GLU A 20 -0.62 9.27 -5.60
CA GLU A 20 -1.10 9.75 -6.90
C GLU A 20 -2.39 10.58 -6.78
N ILE A 21 -3.30 10.21 -5.88
CA ILE A 21 -4.55 10.94 -5.63
C ILE A 21 -4.28 12.30 -4.97
N ALA A 22 -3.30 12.36 -4.06
CA ALA A 22 -2.97 13.58 -3.31
C ALA A 22 -1.45 13.81 -3.23
N PRO A 23 -0.78 14.15 -4.35
CA PRO A 23 0.69 14.25 -4.42
C PRO A 23 1.27 15.37 -3.55
N ASP A 24 0.46 16.37 -3.20
CA ASP A 24 0.84 17.44 -2.27
C ASP A 24 0.71 17.03 -0.80
N ARG A 25 0.05 15.90 -0.50
CA ARG A 25 -0.25 15.42 0.86
C ARG A 25 0.47 14.14 1.24
N LEU A 26 0.94 13.36 0.27
CA LEU A 26 1.68 12.13 0.51
C LEU A 26 2.74 11.94 -0.58
N LYS A 27 3.98 11.71 -0.15
CA LYS A 27 5.08 11.25 -1.01
C LYS A 27 5.55 9.88 -0.56
N VAL A 28 5.78 9.01 -1.52
CA VAL A 28 6.25 7.63 -1.30
C VAL A 28 7.60 7.46 -1.96
N GLY A 29 8.61 7.13 -1.16
CA GLY A 29 9.92 6.71 -1.62
C GLY A 29 10.11 5.20 -1.45
N THR A 30 10.71 4.54 -2.44
CA THR A 30 11.00 3.09 -2.38
C THR A 30 12.51 2.87 -2.39
N ALA A 31 13.02 2.06 -1.46
CA ALA A 31 14.41 1.67 -1.39
C ALA A 31 14.53 0.19 -0.97
N GLY A 32 14.67 -0.70 -1.95
CA GLY A 32 14.70 -2.15 -1.71
C GLY A 32 13.36 -2.63 -1.12
N ASP A 33 13.41 -3.26 0.04
CA ASP A 33 12.25 -3.77 0.80
C ASP A 33 11.62 -2.73 1.73
N LYS A 34 12.09 -1.48 1.69
CA LYS A 34 11.63 -0.39 2.56
C LYS A 34 10.87 0.69 1.79
N LEU A 35 9.89 1.27 2.47
CA LEU A 35 9.18 2.46 2.06
C LEU A 35 9.48 3.62 3.00
N THR A 36 9.60 4.82 2.43
CA THR A 36 9.56 6.09 3.16
C THR A 36 8.27 6.81 2.80
N LEU A 37 7.54 7.26 3.81
CA LEU A 37 6.27 7.95 3.66
C LEU A 37 6.43 9.35 4.28
N ASP A 38 6.18 10.37 3.49
CA ASP A 38 6.18 11.77 3.94
C ASP A 38 4.79 12.35 3.67
N GLY A 39 4.00 12.49 4.74
CA GLY A 39 2.64 12.98 4.68
C GLY A 39 1.61 12.05 5.30
N GLN A 40 0.35 12.23 4.90
CA GLN A 40 -0.79 11.53 5.49
C GLN A 40 -1.14 10.27 4.70
N VAL A 41 -1.45 9.20 5.44
CA VAL A 41 -1.89 7.91 4.89
C VAL A 41 -3.28 7.62 5.40
N ASP A 42 -4.17 7.20 4.51
CA ASP A 42 -5.46 6.65 4.85
C ASP A 42 -5.29 5.17 5.26
N VAL A 43 -5.35 4.94 6.57
CA VAL A 43 -5.18 3.62 7.16
C VAL A 43 -6.39 2.73 6.90
N ASP A 44 -7.60 3.29 6.83
CA ASP A 44 -8.81 2.51 6.59
C ASP A 44 -8.80 1.94 5.17
N ALA A 45 -8.33 2.72 4.19
CA ALA A 45 -8.12 2.24 2.82
C ALA A 45 -7.07 1.10 2.76
N LEU A 46 -5.98 1.19 3.53
CA LEU A 46 -5.00 0.10 3.62
C LEU A 46 -5.60 -1.17 4.24
N VAL A 47 -6.39 -1.03 5.31
CA VAL A 47 -7.09 -2.17 5.94
C VAL A 47 -8.01 -2.87 4.94
N MET A 48 -8.78 -2.11 4.14
CA MET A 48 -9.66 -2.69 3.11
C MET A 48 -8.88 -3.50 2.08
N VAL A 49 -7.73 -3.00 1.62
CA VAL A 49 -6.89 -3.70 0.64
C VAL A 49 -6.34 -5.00 1.21
N VAL A 50 -5.81 -4.97 2.45
CA VAL A 50 -5.31 -6.19 3.13
C VAL A 50 -6.43 -7.21 3.31
N MET A 51 -7.60 -6.77 3.76
CA MET A 51 -8.76 -7.66 3.94
C MET A 51 -9.21 -8.27 2.60
N GLY A 52 -9.19 -7.48 1.51
CA GLY A 52 -9.47 -7.97 0.16
C GLY A 52 -8.46 -9.03 -0.31
N SER A 53 -7.17 -8.80 -0.10
CA SER A 53 -6.12 -9.77 -0.45
C SER A 53 -6.23 -11.09 0.35
N LEU A 54 -6.70 -11.03 1.59
CA LEU A 54 -6.91 -12.22 2.43
C LEU A 54 -8.22 -12.96 2.11
N ALA A 55 -9.28 -12.24 1.75
CA ALA A 55 -10.61 -12.81 1.48
C ALA A 55 -10.71 -13.56 0.15
N GLY A 56 -9.74 -13.38 -0.76
CA GLY A 56 -9.70 -14.00 -2.08
C GLY A 56 -8.35 -14.64 -2.43
N GLY A 57 -7.58 -15.10 -1.45
CA GLY A 57 -6.39 -15.93 -1.72
C GLY A 57 -6.76 -17.19 -2.54
N PRO A 58 -5.86 -17.71 -3.38
CA PRO A 58 -6.15 -18.45 -4.63
C PRO A 58 -7.28 -19.49 -4.59
#